data_AF-A0A965UIS8-F1
#
_entry.id   AF-A0A965UIS8-F1
#
_cell.length_a   1.000
_cell.length_b   1.000
_cell.length_c   1.000
_cell.angle_alpha   90.00
_cell.angle_beta   90.00
_cell.angle_gamma   90.00
#
_symmetry.space_group_name_H-M   'P 1'
#
loop_
_entity.id
_entity.type
_entity.pdbx_description
1 polymer ?
#
loop_
_entity_poly.entity_id
_entity_poly.type
_entity_poly.pdbx_seq_one_letter_code
_entity_poly.pdbx_strand_id
1 'polypeptide(L)'
;MPKTITAQQAVDRGALTVTGPVMLMMFAPPLIIGGLVALIGFKDLGMGVGAALILPSWIGAWLTWSVLTPRWRVWAYERVDDLDELKARAIAAQLIWPDGHLFQKTEIRPAALRQRLSELEARHQPR
;
A
#
# COMPACT_ATOMS: atom_id res chain seq x y z
N MET A 1 -21.94 14.24 -6.46
CA MET A 1 -21.51 13.29 -5.41
C MET A 1 -20.66 12.22 -6.09
N PRO A 2 -19.50 11.82 -5.55
CA PRO A 2 -18.76 10.70 -6.11
C PRO A 2 -19.65 9.45 -6.12
N LYS A 3 -19.53 8.62 -7.15
CA LYS A 3 -20.30 7.38 -7.27
C LYS A 3 -19.98 6.46 -6.09
N THR A 4 -20.99 6.08 -5.32
CA THR A 4 -20.85 5.08 -4.25
C THR A 4 -20.45 3.74 -4.86
N ILE A 5 -19.45 3.10 -4.26
CA ILE A 5 -18.95 1.77 -4.62
C ILE A 5 -19.03 0.84 -3.41
N THR A 6 -18.99 -0.47 -3.65
CA THR A 6 -19.00 -1.43 -2.54
C THR A 6 -17.64 -1.46 -1.82
N ALA A 7 -17.64 -1.87 -0.55
CA ALA A 7 -16.43 -2.08 0.23
C ALA A 7 -15.43 -3.02 -0.50
N GLN A 8 -15.94 -4.09 -1.12
CA GLN A 8 -15.10 -5.01 -1.89
C GLN A 8 -14.44 -4.34 -3.10
N GLN A 9 -15.20 -3.56 -3.89
CA GLN A 9 -14.63 -2.84 -5.05
C GLN A 9 -13.55 -1.84 -4.63
N ALA A 10 -13.72 -1.19 -3.48
CA ALA A 10 -12.70 -0.30 -2.93
C ALA A 10 -11.43 -1.06 -2.53
N VAL A 11 -11.56 -2.24 -1.92
CA VAL A 11 -10.44 -3.12 -1.55
C VAL A 11 -9.73 -3.66 -2.79
N ASP A 12 -10.45 -4.14 -3.80
CA ASP A 12 -9.86 -4.63 -5.05
C ASP A 12 -9.05 -3.53 -5.75
N ARG A 13 -9.58 -2.30 -5.74
CA ARG A 13 -8.84 -1.14 -6.23
C ARG A 13 -7.61 -0.85 -5.37
N GLY A 14 -7.70 -0.98 -4.06
CA GLY A 14 -6.57 -0.86 -3.14
C GLY A 14 -5.48 -1.89 -3.43
N ALA A 15 -5.85 -3.14 -3.68
CA ALA A 15 -4.91 -4.19 -4.08
C ALA A 15 -4.16 -3.80 -5.37
N LEU A 16 -4.87 -3.25 -6.37
CA LEU A 16 -4.21 -2.81 -7.60
C LEU A 16 -3.34 -1.56 -7.40
N THR A 17 -3.83 -0.55 -6.67
CA THR A 17 -3.15 0.76 -6.58
C THR A 17 -2.14 0.88 -5.45
N VAL A 18 -2.16 -0.03 -4.48
CA VAL A 18 -1.23 -0.07 -3.34
C VAL A 18 -0.40 -1.35 -3.40
N THR A 19 -1.05 -2.52 -3.32
CA THR A 19 -0.33 -3.81 -3.28
C THR A 19 0.44 -4.06 -4.57
N GLY A 20 -0.12 -3.73 -5.74
CA GLY A 20 0.58 -3.82 -7.03
C GLY A 20 1.92 -3.07 -7.05
N PRO A 21 1.96 -1.74 -6.81
CA PRO A 21 3.20 -0.98 -6.70
C PRO A 21 4.16 -1.47 -5.62
N VAL A 22 3.66 -1.93 -4.47
CA VAL A 22 4.49 -2.50 -3.39
C VAL A 22 5.18 -3.78 -3.87
N MET A 23 4.45 -4.68 -4.51
CA MET A 23 5.00 -5.91 -5.08
C MET A 23 6.01 -5.61 -6.19
N LEU A 24 5.72 -4.64 -7.05
CA LEU A 24 6.64 -4.19 -8.09
C LEU A 24 7.94 -3.68 -7.46
N MET A 25 7.87 -2.81 -6.46
CA MET A 25 9.05 -2.27 -5.78
C MET A 25 9.84 -3.35 -5.04
N MET A 26 9.15 -4.37 -4.49
CA MET A 26 9.79 -5.46 -3.75
C MET A 26 10.55 -6.42 -4.67
N PHE A 27 9.98 -6.78 -5.82
CA PHE A 27 10.53 -7.85 -6.67
C PHE A 27 11.20 -7.35 -7.95
N ALA A 28 10.77 -6.22 -8.52
CA ALA A 28 11.31 -5.76 -9.80
C ALA A 28 12.81 -5.40 -9.71
N PRO A 29 13.30 -4.62 -8.73
CA PRO A 29 14.73 -4.29 -8.69
C PRO A 29 15.67 -5.51 -8.58
N PRO A 30 15.49 -6.48 -7.66
CA PRO A 30 16.41 -7.61 -7.55
C PRO A 30 16.35 -8.52 -8.77
N LEU A 31 15.15 -8.75 -9.34
CA LEU A 31 14.97 -9.61 -10.51
C LEU A 31 15.52 -8.98 -11.78
N ILE A 32 15.21 -7.70 -12.02
CA ILE A 32 15.65 -6.99 -13.23
C ILE A 32 17.14 -6.76 -13.19
N ILE A 33 17.68 -6.19 -12.11
CA ILE A 33 19.11 -5.85 -12.05
C ILE A 33 19.97 -7.11 -11.93
N GLY A 34 19.59 -8.06 -11.08
CA GLY A 34 20.30 -9.34 -10.98
C GLY A 34 20.26 -10.14 -12.28
N GLY A 35 19.10 -10.17 -12.95
CA GLY A 35 18.93 -10.79 -14.25
C GLY A 35 19.76 -10.13 -15.34
N LEU A 36 19.77 -8.79 -15.42
CA LEU A 36 20.60 -8.05 -16.37
C LEU A 36 22.09 -8.32 -16.18
N VAL A 37 22.58 -8.31 -14.93
CA VAL A 37 23.99 -8.61 -14.62
C VAL A 37 24.36 -10.03 -15.06
N ALA A 38 23.47 -11.00 -14.85
CA ALA A 38 23.70 -12.37 -15.32
C ALA A 38 23.71 -12.47 -16.86
N LEU A 39 22.83 -11.73 -17.55
CA LEU A 39 22.71 -11.75 -19.01
C LEU A 39 23.93 -11.14 -19.72
N ILE A 40 24.60 -10.14 -19.12
CA ILE A 40 25.79 -9.50 -19.69
C ILE A 40 27.10 -10.27 -19.44
N GLY A 41 27.03 -11.50 -18.93
CA GLY A 41 28.18 -12.42 -18.81
C GLY A 41 28.69 -12.64 -17.39
N PHE A 42 28.16 -11.95 -16.37
CA PHE A 42 28.58 -12.11 -14.97
C PHE A 42 27.59 -12.99 -14.19
N LYS A 43 27.40 -14.23 -14.64
CA LYS A 43 26.38 -15.15 -14.09
C LYS A 43 26.49 -15.36 -12.58
N ASP A 44 27.71 -15.55 -12.06
CA ASP A 44 27.94 -15.77 -10.63
C ASP A 44 27.71 -14.49 -9.80
N LEU A 45 27.93 -13.33 -10.41
CA LEU A 45 27.73 -12.02 -9.77
C LEU A 45 26.25 -11.60 -9.77
N GLY A 46 25.47 -12.02 -10.77
CA GLY A 46 24.06 -11.66 -10.90
C GLY A 46 23.22 -12.09 -9.71
N MET A 47 23.47 -13.29 -9.17
CA MET A 47 22.80 -13.75 -7.95
C MET A 47 23.20 -12.92 -6.73
N GLY A 48 24.49 -12.57 -6.60
CA GLY A 48 24.99 -11.72 -5.52
C GLY A 48 24.40 -10.31 -5.55
N VAL A 49 24.32 -9.70 -6.73
CA VAL A 49 23.70 -8.37 -6.92
C VAL A 49 22.21 -8.42 -6.62
N GLY A 50 21.49 -9.44 -7.13
CA GLY A 50 20.07 -9.63 -6.82
C GLY A 50 19.83 -9.77 -5.31
N ALA A 51 20.64 -10.58 -4.62
CA ALA A 51 20.56 -10.75 -3.17
C ALA A 51 20.85 -9.45 -2.40
N ALA A 52 21.86 -8.69 -2.83
CA ALA A 52 22.21 -7.40 -2.22
C ALA A 52 21.06 -6.37 -2.33
N LEU A 53 20.20 -6.50 -3.34
CA LEU A 53 19.06 -5.60 -3.56
C LEU A 53 17.80 -5.99 -2.78
N ILE A 54 17.74 -7.14 -2.12
CA ILE A 54 16.55 -7.57 -1.37
C ILE A 54 16.21 -6.55 -0.27
N LEU A 55 17.18 -6.20 0.56
CA LEU A 55 16.97 -5.26 1.67
C LEU A 55 16.52 -3.86 1.20
N PRO A 56 17.20 -3.18 0.27
CA PRO A 56 16.74 -1.87 -0.20
C PRO A 56 15.39 -1.94 -0.92
N SER A 57 15.09 -3.04 -1.63
CA SER A 57 13.78 -3.23 -2.28
C SER A 57 12.66 -3.40 -1.26
N TRP A 58 12.92 -4.12 -0.17
CA TRP A 58 11.99 -4.24 0.94
C TRP A 58 11.72 -2.89 1.62
N ILE A 59 12.76 -2.09 1.87
CA ILE A 59 12.61 -0.73 2.41
C ILE A 59 11.79 0.14 1.45
N GLY A 60 12.10 0.08 0.15
CA GLY A 60 11.37 0.83 -0.89
C GLY A 60 9.89 0.41 -0.97
N ALA A 61 9.61 -0.88 -0.87
CA ALA A 61 8.26 -1.42 -0.85
C ALA A 61 7.49 -0.93 0.39
N TRP A 62 8.13 -0.93 1.56
CA TRP A 62 7.55 -0.39 2.79
C TRP A 62 7.21 1.10 2.68
N LEU A 63 8.12 1.92 2.16
CA LEU A 63 7.88 3.35 1.93
C LEU A 63 6.76 3.60 0.93
N THR A 64 6.70 2.78 -0.12
CA THR A 64 5.63 2.84 -1.12
C THR A 64 4.27 2.56 -0.48
N TRP A 65 4.17 1.52 0.34
CA TRP A 65 2.98 1.22 1.13
C TRP A 65 2.61 2.39 2.06
N SER A 66 3.59 2.91 2.82
CA SER A 66 3.40 4.00 3.77
C SER A 66 2.83 5.27 3.15
N VAL A 67 3.09 5.54 1.86
CA VAL A 67 2.57 6.71 1.14
C VAL A 67 1.23 6.43 0.46
N LEU A 68 1.09 5.26 -0.17
CA LEU A 68 -0.08 4.95 -1.00
C LEU A 68 -1.29 4.56 -0.15
N THR A 69 -1.10 3.84 0.95
CA THR A 69 -2.19 3.39 1.82
C THR A 69 -3.05 4.55 2.37
N PRO A 70 -2.48 5.63 2.93
CA PRO A 70 -3.27 6.78 3.38
C PRO A 70 -4.03 7.49 2.26
N ARG A 71 -3.46 7.57 1.06
CA ARG A 71 -4.11 8.18 -0.11
C ARG A 71 -5.29 7.33 -0.58
N TRP A 72 -5.12 6.02 -0.61
CA TRP A 72 -6.19 5.08 -0.89
C TRP A 72 -7.32 5.19 0.14
N ARG A 73 -7.00 5.30 1.45
CA ARG A 73 -8.04 5.47 2.50
C ARG A 73 -8.91 6.70 2.24
N VAL A 74 -8.32 7.86 1.98
CA VAL A 74 -9.10 9.07 1.66
C VAL A 74 -9.99 8.84 0.44
N TRP A 75 -9.44 8.26 -0.63
CA TRP A 75 -10.21 7.97 -1.82
C TRP A 75 -11.39 7.01 -1.56
N ALA A 76 -11.17 5.97 -0.76
CA ALA A 76 -12.16 4.95 -0.45
C ALA A 76 -13.25 5.48 0.51
N TYR A 77 -12.87 6.24 1.55
CA TYR A 77 -13.80 6.79 2.53
C TYR A 77 -14.74 7.83 1.92
N GLU A 78 -14.35 8.47 0.82
CA GLU A 78 -15.23 9.36 0.07
C GLU A 78 -16.29 8.62 -0.78
N ARG A 79 -16.16 7.30 -0.96
CA ARG A 79 -16.89 6.50 -1.96
C ARG A 79 -17.58 5.27 -1.41
N VAL A 80 -17.37 4.92 -0.14
CA VAL A 80 -18.01 3.77 0.51
C VAL A 80 -18.82 4.27 1.69
N ASP A 81 -20.07 3.83 1.79
CA ASP A 81 -21.00 4.29 2.83
C ASP A 81 -20.71 3.63 4.19
N ASP A 82 -20.43 2.32 4.19
CA ASP A 82 -20.08 1.54 5.38
C ASP A 82 -18.55 1.46 5.55
N LEU A 83 -18.01 2.32 6.41
CA LEU A 83 -16.58 2.34 6.69
C LEU A 83 -16.11 1.16 7.56
N ASP A 84 -16.99 0.60 8.40
CA ASP A 84 -16.64 -0.51 9.26
C ASP A 84 -16.45 -1.79 8.44
N GLU A 85 -17.36 -2.04 7.49
CA GLU A 85 -17.21 -3.12 6.52
C GLU A 85 -15.95 -2.94 5.66
N LEU A 86 -15.69 -1.72 5.18
CA LEU A 86 -14.50 -1.40 4.41
C LEU A 86 -13.21 -1.69 5.19
N LYS A 87 -13.12 -1.24 6.44
CA LYS A 87 -11.96 -1.48 7.30
C LYS A 87 -11.77 -2.98 7.55
N ALA A 88 -12.83 -3.71 7.89
CA ALA A 88 -12.76 -5.15 8.12
C ALA A 88 -12.24 -5.91 6.89
N ARG A 89 -12.77 -5.62 5.70
CA ARG A 89 -12.32 -6.23 4.45
C ARG A 89 -10.88 -5.85 4.09
N ALA A 90 -10.50 -4.58 4.28
CA ALA A 90 -9.15 -4.12 3.98
C ALA A 90 -8.09 -4.73 4.91
N ILE A 91 -8.42 -4.96 6.18
CA ILE A 91 -7.57 -5.70 7.13
C ILE A 91 -7.45 -7.16 6.70
N ALA A 92 -8.57 -7.81 6.35
CA ALA A 92 -8.57 -9.20 5.87
C ALA A 92 -7.73 -9.37 4.58
N ALA A 93 -7.75 -8.37 3.70
CA ALA A 93 -6.93 -8.31 2.49
C ALA A 93 -5.46 -7.89 2.74
N GLN A 94 -5.04 -7.69 4.00
CA GLN A 94 -3.71 -7.20 4.38
C GLN A 94 -3.31 -5.87 3.72
N LEU A 95 -4.29 -5.08 3.30
CA LEU A 95 -4.07 -3.78 2.68
C LEU A 95 -3.71 -2.74 3.73
N ILE A 96 -4.34 -2.83 4.90
CA ILE A 96 -4.12 -1.93 6.04
C ILE A 96 -3.90 -2.72 7.33
N TRP A 97 -3.22 -2.09 8.27
CA TRP A 97 -3.17 -2.58 9.65
C TRP A 97 -4.39 -2.13 10.45
N PRO A 98 -4.78 -2.88 11.50
CA PRO A 98 -5.81 -2.45 12.44
C PRO A 98 -5.48 -1.11 13.09
N ASP A 99 -6.53 -0.38 13.48
CA ASP A 99 -6.37 0.89 14.17
C ASP A 99 -5.58 0.71 15.48
N GLY A 100 -4.60 1.58 15.72
CA GLY A 100 -3.69 1.52 16.87
C GLY A 100 -2.45 0.64 16.67
N HIS A 101 -2.37 -0.15 15.59
CA HIS A 101 -1.22 -1.01 15.32
C HIS A 101 0.06 -0.19 15.05
N LEU A 102 1.23 -0.72 15.46
CA LEU A 102 2.51 -0.01 15.31
C LEU A 102 2.82 0.36 13.85
N PHE A 103 2.57 -0.56 12.92
CA PHE A 103 2.81 -0.32 11.50
C PHE A 103 1.79 0.62 10.85
N GLN A 104 0.63 0.86 11.46
CA GLN A 104 -0.24 1.96 11.04
C GLN A 104 0.43 3.33 11.31
N LYS A 105 1.26 3.42 12.35
CA LYS A 105 1.97 4.66 12.71
C LYS A 105 3.10 4.99 11.74
N THR A 106 3.62 4.01 11.00
CA THR A 106 4.66 4.23 9.99
C THR A 106 4.11 4.74 8.66
N GLU A 107 2.80 4.95 8.56
CA GLU A 107 2.18 5.61 7.42
C GLU A 107 2.55 7.09 7.34
N ILE A 108 2.89 7.55 6.16
CA ILE A 108 3.28 8.94 5.89
C ILE A 108 2.02 9.73 5.59
N ARG A 109 1.56 10.49 6.59
CA ARG A 109 0.31 11.26 6.55
C ARG A 109 0.59 12.77 6.69
N PRO A 110 0.68 13.53 5.58
CA PRO A 110 0.74 14.98 5.62
C PRO A 110 -0.44 15.56 6.40
N ALA A 111 -0.28 16.76 6.97
CA ALA A 111 -1.31 17.38 7.83
C ALA A 111 -2.68 17.45 7.14
N ALA A 112 -2.72 17.86 5.87
CA ALA A 112 -3.95 17.92 5.07
C ALA A 112 -4.63 16.55 4.92
N LEU A 113 -3.84 15.48 4.75
CA LEU A 113 -4.37 14.12 4.62
C LEU A 113 -4.92 13.59 5.95
N ARG A 114 -4.24 13.89 7.06
CA ARG A 114 -4.72 13.55 8.41
C ARG A 114 -6.06 14.24 8.70
N GLN A 115 -6.14 15.54 8.43
CA GLN A 115 -7.37 16.30 8.61
C GLN A 115 -8.51 15.71 7.78
N ARG A 116 -8.24 15.40 6.50
CA ARG A 116 -9.26 14.82 5.61
C ARG A 116 -9.76 13.45 6.09
N LEU A 117 -8.87 12.60 6.60
CA LEU A 117 -9.27 11.30 7.17
C LEU A 117 -10.16 11.50 8.40
N SER A 118 -9.78 12.39 9.33
CA SER A 118 -10.59 12.65 10.52
C SER A 118 -11.98 13.22 10.20
N GLU A 119 -12.08 14.10 9.19
CA GLU A 119 -13.37 14.65 8.73
C GLU A 119 -14.29 13.56 8.16
N LEU A 120 -13.72 12.61 7.42
CA LEU A 120 -14.47 11.50 6.84
C LEU A 120 -14.90 10.50 7.94
N GLU A 121 -14.01 10.13 8.85
CA GLU A 121 -14.36 9.22 9.95
C GLU A 121 -15.46 9.81 10.85
N ALA A 122 -15.38 11.10 11.19
CA ALA A 122 -16.41 11.78 11.96
C ALA A 122 -17.79 11.84 11.27
N ARG A 123 -17.82 11.82 9.93
CA ARG A 123 -19.08 11.81 9.16
C ARG A 123 -19.80 10.47 9.24
N HIS A 124 -19.06 9.38 9.31
CA HIS A 124 -19.59 8.02 9.25
C HIS A 124 -19.78 7.37 10.63
N GLN A 125 -19.38 8.06 11.70
CA GLN A 125 -19.65 7.61 13.06
C GLN A 125 -21.16 7.72 13.36
N PRO A 126 -21.83 6.65 13.82
CA PRO A 126 -23.23 6.74 14.22
C PRO A 126 -23.38 7.78 15.35
N ARG A 127 -24.35 8.69 15.20
CA ARG A 127 -24.75 9.62 16.27
C ARG A 127 -25.44 8.88 17.41
#